data_AF-A0A8J8HQ55-F1
#
_entry.id   AF-A0A8J8HQ55-F1
#
_cell.length_a   1.000
_cell.length_b   1.000
_cell.length_c   1.000
_cell.angle_alpha   90.00
_cell.angle_beta   90.00
_cell.angle_gamma   90.00
#
_symmetry.space_group_name_H-M   'P 1'
#
loop_
_entity.id
_entity.type
_entity.pdbx_description
1 polymer ?
#
loop_
_entity_poly.entity_id
_entity_poly.type
_entity_poly.pdbx_seq_one_letter_code
_entity_poly.pdbx_strand_id
1 'polypeptide(L)'
;MRTRSLSLFSAALVPGLALALGLACGGGSHTAAPAPAPAPAPAASGLVYTDPAGTGWRLVKDASSTTTKIVLNLVGPAGLKTRGVGFNLQAPAGVKFAAFSNGLPILDSGVYQLTAAGSTDPSEPLAITGGVKKGNLLSVGIYQKDRDQPAQDSGATLCQIALQFDATAALSTGTTLSLSIPKAKVIPEDIGAVTDDAWTLDKKMRMTDISIAVGTLTAH
;
A
#
# COMPACT_ATOMS: atom_id res chain seq x y z
N MET A 1 -43.90 -24.42 33.89
CA MET A 1 -44.82 -24.72 32.76
C MET A 1 -44.01 -24.79 31.48
N ARG A 2 -44.17 -25.89 30.75
CA ARG A 2 -43.54 -26.17 29.45
C ARG A 2 -44.16 -25.29 28.36
N THR A 3 -43.34 -24.81 27.43
CA THR A 3 -43.63 -24.95 25.97
C THR A 3 -42.35 -24.72 25.18
N ARG A 4 -41.95 -25.77 24.45
CA ARG A 4 -40.94 -25.77 23.39
C ARG A 4 -41.58 -25.27 22.10
N SER A 5 -40.84 -24.55 21.27
CA SER A 5 -41.13 -24.42 19.83
C SER A 5 -39.85 -24.69 19.04
N LEU A 6 -39.80 -25.88 18.43
CA LEU A 6 -38.87 -26.23 17.35
C LEU A 6 -39.44 -25.68 16.04
N SER A 7 -38.59 -25.10 15.19
CA SER A 7 -38.90 -24.87 13.78
C SER A 7 -37.91 -25.66 12.92
N LEU A 8 -38.43 -26.71 12.30
CA LEU A 8 -37.83 -27.52 11.24
C LEU A 8 -38.31 -26.96 9.89
N PHE A 9 -37.38 -26.66 8.98
CA PHE A 9 -37.65 -26.57 7.53
C PHE A 9 -36.39 -27.07 6.82
N SER A 10 -36.38 -28.30 6.33
CA SER A 10 -36.85 -28.77 5.02
C SER A 10 -35.70 -28.88 4.04
N ALA A 11 -35.20 -30.11 3.90
CA ALA A 11 -34.26 -30.54 2.88
C ALA A 11 -34.96 -30.64 1.51
N ALA A 12 -34.33 -30.11 0.46
CA ALA A 12 -34.70 -30.37 -0.91
C ALA A 12 -33.68 -31.34 -1.53
N LEU A 13 -34.14 -32.58 -1.72
CA LEU A 13 -33.53 -33.66 -2.46
C LEU A 13 -33.74 -33.39 -3.97
N VAL A 14 -32.70 -33.50 -4.80
CA VAL A 14 -32.84 -33.55 -6.27
C VAL A 14 -32.15 -34.81 -6.78
N PRO A 15 -32.91 -35.83 -7.25
CA PRO A 15 -32.36 -36.92 -8.06
C PRO A 15 -32.74 -36.72 -9.53
N GLY A 16 -31.78 -36.88 -10.43
CA GLY A 16 -32.00 -36.86 -11.88
C GLY A 16 -30.99 -37.74 -12.59
N LEU A 17 -31.39 -39.00 -12.81
CA LEU A 17 -30.65 -40.08 -13.48
C LEU A 17 -31.18 -40.27 -14.91
N ALA A 18 -30.32 -40.25 -15.92
CA ALA A 18 -30.44 -40.96 -17.22
C ALA A 18 -29.17 -40.64 -18.05
N LEU A 19 -28.15 -41.50 -18.10
CA LEU A 19 -27.99 -42.70 -18.96
C LEU A 19 -28.43 -42.50 -20.43
N ALA A 20 -27.45 -42.25 -21.30
CA ALA A 20 -27.51 -42.58 -22.72
C ALA A 20 -26.15 -43.16 -23.15
N LEU A 21 -26.14 -44.48 -23.38
CA LEU A 21 -25.05 -45.18 -24.04
C LEU A 21 -25.10 -44.89 -25.54
N GLY A 22 -24.01 -44.33 -26.08
CA GLY A 22 -23.72 -44.29 -27.50
C GLY A 22 -22.38 -44.96 -27.76
N LEU A 23 -22.41 -46.23 -28.17
CA LEU A 23 -21.29 -46.94 -28.78
C LEU A 23 -20.94 -46.25 -30.11
N ALA A 24 -19.74 -45.69 -30.20
CA ALA A 24 -19.07 -45.46 -31.48
C ALA A 24 -17.60 -45.86 -31.33
N CYS A 25 -17.33 -47.13 -31.68
CA CYS A 25 -16.01 -47.68 -31.88
C CYS A 25 -15.64 -47.46 -33.36
N GLY A 26 -14.76 -46.50 -33.61
CA GLY A 26 -14.02 -46.30 -34.85
C GLY A 26 -12.84 -45.41 -34.48
N GLY A 27 -11.60 -45.87 -34.42
CA GLY A 27 -10.90 -46.55 -35.51
C GLY A 27 -10.10 -45.48 -36.26
N GLY A 28 -9.04 -44.98 -35.64
CA GLY A 28 -8.20 -43.91 -36.18
C GLY A 28 -7.18 -43.45 -35.16
N SER A 29 -6.14 -44.25 -34.93
CA SER A 29 -4.98 -43.90 -34.13
C SER A 29 -4.13 -42.85 -34.86
N HIS A 30 -4.65 -41.63 -34.96
CA HIS A 30 -3.82 -40.46 -35.20
C HIS A 30 -3.33 -40.01 -33.82
N THR A 31 -2.11 -40.41 -33.46
CA THR A 31 -1.34 -39.71 -32.43
C THR A 31 -1.25 -38.26 -32.88
N ALA A 32 -2.18 -37.43 -32.41
CA ALA A 32 -2.04 -35.99 -32.50
C ALA A 32 -0.70 -35.66 -31.85
N ALA A 33 0.20 -35.05 -32.62
CA ALA A 33 1.45 -34.56 -32.08
C ALA A 33 1.13 -33.71 -30.83
N PRO A 34 1.87 -33.87 -29.72
CA PRO A 34 1.64 -33.06 -28.53
C PRO A 34 1.60 -31.59 -28.95
N ALA A 35 0.55 -30.87 -28.52
CA ALA A 35 0.45 -29.44 -28.77
C ALA A 35 1.80 -28.78 -28.37
N PRO A 36 2.37 -27.90 -29.20
CA PRO A 36 3.63 -27.24 -28.87
C PRO A 36 3.52 -26.61 -27.49
N ALA A 37 4.54 -26.79 -26.65
CA ALA A 37 4.58 -26.17 -25.33
C ALA A 37 4.36 -24.65 -25.49
N PRO A 38 3.55 -24.01 -24.63
CA PRO A 38 3.35 -22.56 -24.68
C PRO A 38 4.70 -21.84 -24.69
N ALA A 39 4.85 -20.84 -25.56
CA ALA A 39 6.06 -20.04 -25.61
C ALA A 39 6.33 -19.41 -24.22
N PRO A 40 7.60 -19.33 -23.77
CA PRO A 40 7.94 -18.68 -22.51
C PRO A 40 7.41 -17.24 -22.50
N ALA A 41 6.82 -16.82 -21.38
CA ALA A 41 6.37 -15.44 -21.21
C ALA A 41 7.58 -14.49 -21.35
N PRO A 42 7.44 -13.36 -22.06
CA PRO A 42 8.50 -12.37 -22.18
C PRO A 42 9.01 -11.92 -20.81
N ALA A 43 10.30 -11.62 -20.72
CA ALA A 43 10.88 -11.04 -19.52
C ALA A 43 10.44 -9.58 -19.38
N ALA A 44 10.06 -9.19 -18.17
CA ALA A 44 9.71 -7.83 -17.84
C ALA A 44 10.95 -6.93 -17.84
N SER A 45 10.77 -5.70 -18.28
CA SER A 45 11.78 -4.64 -18.32
C SER A 45 11.48 -3.48 -17.37
N GLY A 46 10.30 -3.47 -16.76
CA GLY A 46 9.88 -2.45 -15.83
C GLY A 46 8.63 -2.80 -15.04
N LEU A 47 7.96 -1.75 -14.58
CA LEU A 47 6.82 -1.74 -13.69
C LEU A 47 5.75 -0.81 -14.26
N VAL A 48 4.50 -1.19 -14.06
CA VAL A 48 3.33 -0.35 -14.24
C VAL A 48 2.55 -0.36 -12.93
N TYR A 49 2.14 0.83 -12.48
CA TYR A 49 1.29 1.00 -11.32
C TYR A 49 -0.03 1.64 -11.74
N THR A 50 -1.13 1.08 -11.25
CA THR A 50 -2.48 1.61 -11.38
C THR A 50 -2.98 2.01 -10.01
N ASP A 51 -3.41 3.26 -9.87
CA ASP A 51 -3.84 3.83 -8.60
C ASP A 51 -5.02 3.05 -7.98
N PRO A 52 -5.07 2.93 -6.64
CA PRO A 52 -6.23 2.38 -5.97
C PRO A 52 -7.45 3.30 -6.16
N ALA A 53 -8.63 2.71 -6.27
CA ALA A 53 -9.88 3.47 -6.32
C ALA A 53 -10.22 4.12 -4.95
N GLY A 54 -11.02 5.18 -4.99
CA GLY A 54 -11.56 5.84 -3.79
C GLY A 54 -10.79 7.09 -3.34
N THR A 55 -11.27 7.70 -2.26
CA THR A 55 -10.80 9.01 -1.75
C THR A 55 -10.19 8.94 -0.34
N GLY A 56 -10.04 7.74 0.21
CA GLY A 56 -9.40 7.52 1.52
C GLY A 56 -7.88 7.70 1.48
N TRP A 57 -7.22 7.26 2.56
CA TRP A 57 -5.76 7.15 2.60
C TRP A 57 -5.26 6.18 1.53
N ARG A 58 -4.30 6.62 0.71
CA ARG A 58 -3.84 5.86 -0.44
C ARG A 58 -2.45 6.27 -0.91
N LEU A 59 -1.79 5.34 -1.61
CA LEU A 59 -0.62 5.63 -2.43
C LEU A 59 -1.04 5.82 -3.89
N VAL A 60 -0.82 7.01 -4.44
CA VAL A 60 -1.12 7.34 -5.85
C VAL A 60 0.15 7.57 -6.62
N LYS A 61 0.16 7.22 -7.90
CA LYS A 61 1.29 7.39 -8.80
C LYS A 61 1.54 8.86 -9.07
N ASP A 62 2.78 9.26 -8.91
CA ASP A 62 3.25 10.57 -9.32
C ASP A 62 3.54 10.60 -10.83
N ALA A 63 3.30 11.75 -11.47
CA ALA A 63 3.52 11.94 -12.91
C ALA A 63 4.98 11.78 -13.34
N SER A 64 5.95 11.94 -12.42
CA SER A 64 7.37 11.71 -12.68
C SER A 64 7.76 10.22 -12.81
N SER A 65 6.83 9.30 -12.54
CA SER A 65 7.08 7.87 -12.62
C SER A 65 7.45 7.43 -14.04
N THR A 66 8.48 6.60 -14.14
CA THR A 66 8.89 5.89 -15.37
C THR A 66 8.61 4.40 -15.24
N THR A 67 8.88 3.63 -16.30
CA THR A 67 8.75 2.17 -16.27
C THR A 67 9.74 1.51 -15.31
N THR A 68 10.93 2.07 -15.09
CA THR A 68 11.92 1.48 -14.17
C THR A 68 11.89 2.08 -12.77
N LYS A 69 11.19 3.20 -12.58
CA LYS A 69 11.05 3.90 -11.30
C LYS A 69 9.63 4.44 -11.12
N ILE A 70 8.88 3.82 -10.20
CA ILE A 70 7.55 4.32 -9.80
C ILE A 70 7.71 5.23 -8.60
N VAL A 71 7.18 6.45 -8.66
CA VAL A 71 7.11 7.37 -7.52
C VAL A 71 5.66 7.36 -7.03
N LEU A 72 5.47 7.11 -5.74
CA LEU A 72 4.17 7.04 -5.08
C LEU A 72 4.01 8.18 -4.08
N ASN A 73 2.96 8.96 -4.22
CA ASN A 73 2.54 10.01 -3.29
C ASN A 73 1.61 9.41 -2.24
N LEU A 74 1.93 9.59 -0.96
CA LEU A 74 0.97 9.35 0.12
C LEU A 74 -0.01 10.51 0.18
N VAL A 75 -1.30 10.20 0.06
CA VAL A 75 -2.40 11.16 0.13
C VAL A 75 -3.50 10.60 1.03
N GLY A 76 -4.03 11.45 1.92
CA GLY A 76 -5.17 11.19 2.79
C GLY A 76 -6.51 11.65 2.20
N PRO A 77 -7.59 11.57 2.99
CA PRO A 77 -8.88 12.18 2.65
C PRO A 77 -8.78 13.72 2.59
N ALA A 78 -9.33 14.31 1.54
CA ALA A 78 -9.40 15.77 1.41
C ALA A 78 -10.20 16.40 2.56
N GLY A 79 -9.68 17.47 3.15
CA GLY A 79 -10.31 18.17 4.26
C GLY A 79 -10.08 17.54 5.64
N LEU A 80 -9.55 16.31 5.71
CA LEU A 80 -9.17 15.71 6.98
C LEU A 80 -7.88 16.36 7.49
N LYS A 81 -7.97 17.06 8.61
CA LYS A 81 -6.82 17.69 9.27
C LYS A 81 -6.07 16.70 10.14
N THR A 82 -4.75 16.71 10.02
CA THR A 82 -3.84 15.78 10.70
C THR A 82 -2.53 16.48 11.03
N ARG A 83 -1.76 15.90 11.95
CA ARG A 83 -0.44 16.41 12.37
C ARG A 83 0.70 15.48 11.99
N GLY A 84 0.41 14.33 11.42
CA GLY A 84 1.44 13.37 11.01
C GLY A 84 0.86 12.03 10.62
N VAL A 85 1.68 11.23 9.95
CA VAL A 85 1.35 9.89 9.51
C VAL A 85 2.59 9.01 9.59
N GLY A 86 2.38 7.74 9.96
CA GLY A 86 3.43 6.74 9.93
C GLY A 86 2.89 5.41 9.43
N PHE A 87 3.69 4.70 8.62
CA PHE A 87 3.28 3.45 8.03
C PHE A 87 4.49 2.56 7.71
N ASN A 88 4.19 1.29 7.51
CA ASN A 88 5.12 0.32 6.97
C ASN A 88 4.63 -0.10 5.58
N LEU A 89 5.47 0.01 4.55
CA LEU A 89 5.21 -0.47 3.20
C LEU A 89 6.12 -1.64 2.88
N GLN A 90 5.51 -2.79 2.64
CA GLN A 90 6.19 -4.02 2.25
C GLN A 90 6.21 -4.09 0.72
N ALA A 91 7.42 -4.18 0.15
CA ALA A 91 7.60 -4.42 -1.27
C ALA A 91 7.88 -5.91 -1.54
N PRO A 92 7.33 -6.48 -2.64
CA PRO A 92 7.57 -7.87 -3.02
C PRO A 92 8.98 -8.06 -3.63
N ALA A 93 9.33 -9.30 -3.94
CA ALA A 93 10.52 -9.57 -4.75
C ALA A 93 10.41 -8.89 -6.13
N GLY A 94 11.54 -8.47 -6.70
CA GLY A 94 11.58 -7.74 -7.98
C GLY A 94 11.30 -6.24 -7.89
N VAL A 95 11.07 -5.71 -6.68
CA VAL A 95 10.89 -4.28 -6.41
C VAL A 95 11.83 -3.86 -5.29
N LYS A 96 12.52 -2.75 -5.45
CA LYS A 96 13.39 -2.14 -4.42
C LYS A 96 12.91 -0.74 -4.08
N PHE A 97 13.16 -0.27 -2.86
CA PHE A 97 13.02 1.15 -2.56
C PHE A 97 14.25 1.90 -3.05
N ALA A 98 14.05 2.90 -3.90
CA ALA A 98 15.12 3.76 -4.38
C ALA A 98 15.25 4.99 -3.49
N ALA A 99 16.48 5.48 -3.34
CA ALA A 99 16.74 6.76 -2.71
C ALA A 99 16.37 7.93 -3.65
N PHE A 100 15.89 9.02 -3.06
CA PHE A 100 15.87 10.35 -3.69
C PHE A 100 17.27 10.99 -3.62
N SER A 101 17.41 12.20 -4.17
CA SER A 101 18.69 12.94 -4.19
C SER A 101 19.25 13.22 -2.78
N ASN A 102 18.38 13.25 -1.76
CA ASN A 102 18.76 13.40 -0.35
C ASN A 102 19.25 12.07 0.29
N GLY A 103 19.33 10.98 -0.47
CA GLY A 103 19.77 9.66 0.02
C GLY A 103 18.70 8.87 0.79
N LEU A 104 17.52 9.43 1.02
CA LEU A 104 16.43 8.76 1.73
C LEU A 104 15.46 8.09 0.74
N PRO A 105 14.82 6.97 1.11
CA PRO A 105 13.79 6.32 0.29
C PRO A 105 12.45 7.06 0.29
N ILE A 106 12.38 8.19 0.98
CA ILE A 106 11.22 9.05 1.11
C ILE A 106 11.61 10.51 0.89
N LEU A 107 10.67 11.28 0.33
CA LEU A 107 10.80 12.72 0.18
C LEU A 107 9.60 13.40 0.85
N ASP A 108 9.88 14.30 1.79
CA ASP A 108 8.86 15.17 2.37
C ASP A 108 8.34 16.16 1.31
N SER A 109 7.03 16.41 1.31
CA SER A 109 6.42 17.46 0.48
C SER A 109 6.39 18.83 1.14
N GLY A 110 6.69 18.90 2.45
CA GLY A 110 6.65 20.10 3.28
C GLY A 110 5.30 20.37 3.93
N VAL A 111 4.27 19.56 3.68
CA VAL A 111 2.90 19.80 4.20
C VAL A 111 2.89 19.89 5.72
N TYR A 112 3.57 18.97 6.42
CA TYR A 112 3.59 18.93 7.88
C TYR A 112 4.58 19.89 8.54
N GLN A 113 5.29 20.74 7.78
CA GLN A 113 6.18 21.77 8.34
C GLN A 113 7.10 21.20 9.42
N LEU A 114 8.04 20.33 9.01
CA LEU A 114 8.81 19.48 9.92
C LEU A 114 9.83 20.21 10.80
N THR A 115 10.02 21.51 10.56
CA THR A 115 10.87 22.43 11.34
C THR A 115 10.00 23.28 12.27
N ALA A 116 10.59 23.76 13.37
CA ALA A 116 9.91 24.71 14.24
C ALA A 116 9.59 26.01 13.48
N ALA A 117 8.45 26.61 13.78
CA ALA A 117 8.04 27.84 13.13
C ALA A 117 9.06 28.96 13.40
N GLY A 118 9.50 29.63 12.33
CA GLY A 118 10.50 30.70 12.42
C GLY A 118 11.95 30.23 12.59
N SER A 119 12.20 28.91 12.66
CA SER A 119 13.54 28.36 12.65
C SER A 119 14.13 28.37 11.24
N THR A 120 15.35 28.87 11.12
CA THR A 120 16.18 28.77 9.91
C THR A 120 17.44 27.93 10.15
N ASP A 121 17.53 27.29 11.32
CA ASP A 121 18.68 26.50 11.73
C ASP A 121 18.75 25.21 10.89
N PRO A 122 19.74 25.06 10.00
CA PRO A 122 19.87 23.86 9.17
C PRO A 122 20.24 22.61 9.98
N SER A 123 20.65 22.76 11.25
CA SER A 123 20.91 21.65 12.16
C SER A 123 19.66 21.15 12.89
N GLU A 124 18.53 21.84 12.72
CA GLU A 124 17.29 21.44 13.35
C GLU A 124 16.87 20.03 12.90
N PRO A 125 16.59 19.10 13.83
CA PRO A 125 16.19 17.75 13.45
C PRO A 125 14.83 17.78 12.77
N LEU A 126 14.79 17.33 11.52
CA LEU A 126 13.55 17.08 10.79
C LEU A 126 12.79 15.92 11.42
N ALA A 127 11.49 16.10 11.65
CA ALA A 127 10.59 15.05 12.15
C ALA A 127 10.15 14.07 11.05
N ILE A 128 11.11 13.65 10.22
CA ILE A 128 10.96 12.60 9.22
C ILE A 128 11.90 11.44 9.55
N THR A 129 11.33 10.25 9.61
CA THR A 129 12.07 8.99 9.73
C THR A 129 11.69 8.10 8.57
N GLY A 130 12.68 7.61 7.83
CA GLY A 130 12.49 6.79 6.64
C GLY A 130 13.63 5.82 6.48
N GLY A 131 13.34 4.52 6.51
CA GLY A 131 14.37 3.51 6.37
C GLY A 131 13.83 2.18 5.88
N VAL A 132 14.61 1.54 5.00
CA VAL A 132 14.32 0.20 4.50
C VAL A 132 14.92 -0.81 5.48
N LYS A 133 14.06 -1.60 6.12
CA LYS A 133 14.45 -2.67 7.03
C LYS A 133 14.67 -3.98 6.27
N LYS A 134 15.26 -4.96 6.96
CA LYS A 134 15.38 -6.34 6.47
C LYS A 134 14.03 -6.86 5.97
N GLY A 135 14.05 -7.58 4.85
CA GLY A 135 12.84 -8.10 4.22
C GLY A 135 12.14 -7.09 3.31
N ASN A 136 12.81 -6.02 2.88
CA ASN A 136 12.27 -5.04 1.94
C ASN A 136 11.02 -4.32 2.49
N LEU A 137 11.11 -3.90 3.75
CA LEU A 137 10.05 -3.21 4.48
C LEU A 137 10.47 -1.76 4.72
N LEU A 138 9.85 -0.82 4.02
CA LEU A 138 10.02 0.59 4.29
C LEU A 138 9.19 0.97 5.53
N SER A 139 9.83 1.55 6.55
CA SER A 139 9.14 2.22 7.66
C SER A 139 9.26 3.73 7.48
N VAL A 140 8.13 4.41 7.59
CA VAL A 140 8.01 5.87 7.45
C VAL A 140 7.30 6.45 8.66
N GLY A 141 7.77 7.58 9.14
CA GLY A 141 7.06 8.46 10.07
C GLY A 141 7.37 9.90 9.73
N ILE A 142 6.33 10.69 9.47
CA ILE A 142 6.42 12.12 9.21
C ILE A 142 5.40 12.85 10.10
N TYR A 143 5.84 13.83 10.87
CA TYR A 143 4.94 14.57 11.77
C TYR A 143 5.40 15.99 12.00
N GLN A 144 4.42 16.86 12.22
CA GLN A 144 4.61 18.26 12.55
C GLN A 144 5.24 18.39 13.94
N LYS A 145 6.34 19.13 14.01
CA LYS A 145 7.12 19.28 15.24
C LYS A 145 6.43 20.24 16.23
N ASP A 146 5.96 21.37 15.73
CA ASP A 146 5.32 22.42 16.52
C ASP A 146 3.81 22.17 16.67
N ARG A 147 3.35 22.00 17.91
CA ARG A 147 1.93 21.74 18.23
C ARG A 147 1.06 22.99 18.19
N ASP A 148 1.67 24.17 18.30
CA ASP A 148 0.95 25.46 18.23
C ASP A 148 0.59 25.81 16.79
N GLN A 149 1.29 25.21 15.81
CA GLN A 149 0.89 25.29 14.42
C GLN A 149 -0.42 24.52 14.18
N PRO A 150 -1.32 25.04 13.32
CA PRO A 150 -2.54 24.35 12.93
C PRO A 150 -2.26 22.96 12.34
N ALA A 151 -3.20 22.03 12.50
CA ALA A 151 -3.16 20.75 11.80
C ALA A 151 -3.32 20.97 10.29
N GLN A 152 -2.68 20.11 9.50
CA GLN A 152 -2.53 20.26 8.06
C GLN A 152 -3.50 19.36 7.30
N ASP A 153 -3.87 19.77 6.09
CA ASP A 153 -4.75 18.98 5.24
C ASP A 153 -4.05 17.71 4.75
N SER A 154 -4.62 16.55 5.06
CA SER A 154 -4.07 15.27 4.58
C SER A 154 -4.39 14.99 3.12
N GLY A 155 -5.27 15.75 2.46
CA GLY A 155 -5.60 15.60 1.05
C GLY A 155 -4.52 16.02 0.05
N ALA A 156 -3.48 16.72 0.51
CA ALA A 156 -2.29 17.01 -0.29
C ALA A 156 -1.33 15.80 -0.31
N THR A 157 -0.36 15.81 -1.23
CA THR A 157 0.77 14.88 -1.16
C THR A 157 1.54 15.14 0.12
N LEU A 158 1.67 14.16 1.00
CA LEU A 158 2.34 14.27 2.30
C LEU A 158 3.81 13.86 2.23
N CYS A 159 4.10 12.80 1.48
CA CYS A 159 5.44 12.38 1.17
C CYS A 159 5.44 11.56 -0.11
N GLN A 160 6.59 11.48 -0.76
CA GLN A 160 6.83 10.61 -1.91
C GLN A 160 7.68 9.41 -1.51
N ILE A 161 7.47 8.29 -2.19
CA ILE A 161 8.20 7.03 -2.02
C ILE A 161 8.63 6.57 -3.40
N ALA A 162 9.89 6.21 -3.59
CA ALA A 162 10.37 5.69 -4.86
C ALA A 162 10.52 4.17 -4.83
N LEU A 163 9.87 3.49 -5.76
CA LEU A 163 10.04 2.08 -6.06
C LEU A 163 10.86 1.93 -7.35
N GLN A 164 11.73 0.93 -7.41
CA GLN A 164 12.59 0.63 -8.53
C GLN A 164 12.42 -0.83 -8.95
N PHE A 165 12.36 -1.05 -10.27
CA PHE A 165 12.39 -2.38 -10.85
C PHE A 165 13.73 -3.06 -10.60
N ASP A 166 13.70 -4.29 -10.10
CA ASP A 166 14.89 -5.11 -9.90
C ASP A 166 14.98 -6.19 -10.99
N ALA A 167 15.73 -5.89 -12.06
CA ALA A 167 15.91 -6.79 -13.18
C ALA A 167 16.54 -8.14 -12.79
N THR A 168 17.21 -8.23 -11.63
CA THR A 168 17.81 -9.48 -11.15
C THR A 168 16.77 -10.52 -10.71
N ALA A 169 15.52 -10.11 -10.48
CA ALA A 169 14.43 -11.01 -10.12
C ALA A 169 13.85 -11.78 -11.32
N ALA A 170 14.27 -11.48 -12.55
CA ALA A 170 13.86 -12.18 -13.78
C ALA A 170 12.33 -12.41 -13.90
N LEU A 171 11.55 -11.37 -13.57
CA LEU A 171 10.09 -11.43 -13.63
C LEU A 171 9.59 -11.55 -15.08
N SER A 172 8.51 -12.29 -15.29
CA SER A 172 7.79 -12.28 -16.57
C SER A 172 6.83 -11.10 -16.66
N THR A 173 6.67 -10.53 -17.85
CA THR A 173 5.66 -9.49 -18.14
C THR A 173 4.26 -9.98 -17.74
N GLY A 174 3.48 -9.09 -17.13
CA GLY A 174 2.14 -9.38 -16.61
C GLY A 174 2.10 -9.93 -15.18
N THR A 175 3.25 -10.22 -14.56
CA THR A 175 3.30 -10.67 -13.17
C THR A 175 2.79 -9.58 -12.23
N THR A 176 1.71 -9.87 -11.48
CA THR A 176 1.22 -8.97 -10.42
C THR A 176 2.13 -9.04 -9.19
N LEU A 177 2.53 -7.87 -8.71
CA LEU A 177 3.46 -7.68 -7.60
C LEU A 177 2.69 -7.06 -6.42
N SER A 178 2.49 -7.85 -5.36
CA SER A 178 1.65 -7.42 -4.22
C SER A 178 2.42 -6.51 -3.27
N LEU A 179 2.16 -5.21 -3.34
CA LEU A 179 2.50 -4.27 -2.27
C LEU A 179 1.54 -4.45 -1.09
N SER A 180 1.98 -4.20 0.13
CA SER A 180 1.09 -4.20 1.30
C SER A 180 1.49 -3.21 2.37
N ILE A 181 0.51 -2.71 3.11
CA ILE A 181 0.69 -1.82 4.26
C ILE A 181 0.29 -2.57 5.54
N PRO A 182 1.20 -3.34 6.17
CA PRO A 182 0.86 -4.13 7.35
C PRO A 182 0.49 -3.29 8.58
N LYS A 183 0.92 -2.01 8.63
CA LYS A 183 0.62 -1.10 9.73
C LYS A 183 0.64 0.33 9.26
N ALA A 184 -0.36 1.11 9.63
CA ALA A 184 -0.38 2.54 9.43
C ALA A 184 -1.15 3.24 10.56
N LYS A 185 -0.67 4.42 10.92
CA LYS A 185 -1.26 5.26 11.96
C LYS A 185 -1.19 6.73 11.56
N VAL A 186 -2.15 7.51 12.04
CA VAL A 186 -2.20 8.97 11.89
C VAL A 186 -2.15 9.63 13.26
N ILE A 187 -1.57 10.82 13.30
CA ILE A 187 -1.74 11.77 14.40
C ILE A 187 -2.89 12.70 14.00
N PRO A 188 -4.07 12.60 14.63
CA PRO A 188 -5.22 13.42 14.29
C PRO A 188 -4.98 14.88 14.67
N GLU A 189 -5.90 15.76 14.24
CA GLU A 189 -5.91 17.18 14.64
C GLU A 189 -5.99 17.36 16.16
N ASP A 190 -6.94 16.68 16.82
CA ASP A 190 -7.08 16.65 18.27
C ASP A 190 -6.12 15.63 18.89
N ILE A 191 -5.05 16.14 19.48
CA ILE A 191 -4.05 15.35 20.21
C ILE A 191 -4.33 15.26 21.72
N GLY A 192 -5.48 15.77 22.18
CA GLY A 192 -5.89 15.86 23.57
C GLY A 192 -5.48 17.16 24.26
N ALA A 193 -6.03 17.39 25.45
CA ALA A 193 -5.85 18.65 26.18
C ALA A 193 -4.40 18.86 26.67
N VAL A 194 -3.86 20.04 26.36
CA VAL A 194 -2.56 20.56 26.80
C VAL A 194 -2.72 21.24 28.17
N THR A 195 -3.33 20.56 29.14
CA THR A 195 -3.55 21.17 30.47
C THR A 195 -2.22 21.27 31.22
N ASP A 196 -1.68 22.50 31.25
CA ASP A 196 -0.84 23.16 32.25
C ASP A 196 0.38 22.41 32.80
N ASP A 197 1.25 21.92 31.91
CA ASP A 197 2.64 21.73 32.30
C ASP A 197 3.56 22.11 31.13
N ALA A 198 4.19 23.28 31.25
CA ALA A 198 5.03 23.87 30.20
C ALA A 198 6.29 23.04 29.90
N TRP A 199 6.57 22.00 30.69
CA TRP A 199 7.83 21.27 30.68
C TRP A 199 7.72 19.74 30.49
N THR A 200 6.52 19.15 30.46
CA THR A 200 6.37 17.72 30.18
C THR A 200 5.87 17.47 28.76
N LEU A 201 6.82 17.20 27.87
CA LEU A 201 6.67 16.63 26.52
C LEU A 201 6.03 15.21 26.48
N ASP A 202 5.32 14.78 27.53
CA ASP A 202 5.09 13.36 27.82
C ASP A 202 3.63 12.89 27.78
N LYS A 203 2.71 13.66 27.19
CA LYS A 203 1.48 13.05 26.67
C LYS A 203 1.75 12.54 25.27
N LYS A 204 2.01 11.22 25.17
CA LYS A 204 2.12 10.45 23.91
C LYS A 204 1.07 10.97 22.93
N MET A 205 1.51 11.45 21.77
CA MET A 205 0.58 11.87 20.71
C MET A 205 -0.41 10.73 20.48
N ARG A 206 -1.71 11.02 20.60
CA ARG A 206 -2.74 10.02 20.32
C ARG A 206 -2.58 9.63 18.87
N MET A 207 -2.38 8.35 18.61
CA MET A 207 -2.28 7.82 17.25
C MET A 207 -3.49 6.93 16.98
N THR A 208 -4.13 7.14 15.83
CA THR A 208 -5.27 6.34 15.39
C THR A 208 -4.82 5.42 14.27
N ASP A 209 -5.27 4.17 14.27
CA ASP A 209 -5.02 3.25 13.16
C ASP A 209 -5.77 3.72 11.90
N ILE A 210 -5.11 3.60 10.75
CA ILE A 210 -5.68 3.90 9.44
C ILE A 210 -5.35 2.76 8.48
N SER A 211 -6.16 2.63 7.42
CA SER A 211 -5.87 1.75 6.30
C SER A 211 -5.42 2.58 5.11
N ILE A 212 -4.22 2.32 4.59
CA ILE A 212 -3.72 2.96 3.38
C ILE A 212 -3.93 1.99 2.21
N ALA A 213 -4.75 2.38 1.25
CA ALA A 213 -4.95 1.63 0.03
C ALA A 213 -3.69 1.69 -0.85
N VAL A 214 -3.31 0.55 -1.41
CA VAL A 214 -2.26 0.44 -2.42
C VAL A 214 -2.89 -0.06 -3.72
N GLY A 215 -2.40 0.48 -4.83
CA GLY A 215 -2.83 0.12 -6.16
C GLY A 215 -2.23 -1.20 -6.63
N THR A 216 -2.50 -1.52 -7.90
CA THR A 216 -1.96 -2.72 -8.55
C THR A 216 -0.61 -2.40 -9.16
N LEU A 217 0.42 -3.14 -8.79
CA LEU A 217 1.74 -3.09 -9.42
C LEU A 217 1.92 -4.34 -10.28
N THR A 218 2.35 -4.16 -11.53
CA THR A 218 2.55 -5.25 -12.50
C THR A 218 3.90 -5.10 -13.17
N ALA A 219 4.60 -6.22 -13.37
CA ALA A 219 5.82 -6.26 -14.16
C ALA A 219 5.50 -6.08 -15.66
N HIS A 220 6.22 -5.20 -16.35
CA HIS A 220 6.01 -4.87 -17.77
C HIS A 220 7.24 -5.16 -18.61
#